data_AF-A0AAN5D4F0-F1
#
_entry.id   AF-A0AAN5D4F0-F1
#
_cell.length_a   1.000
_cell.length_b   1.000
_cell.length_c   1.000
_cell.angle_alpha   90.00
_cell.angle_beta   90.00
_cell.angle_gamma   90.00
#
_symmetry.space_group_name_H-M   'P 1'
#
loop_
_entity.id
_entity.type
_entity.pdbx_description
1 polymer ?
#
loop_
_entity_poly.entity_id
_entity_poly.type
_entity_poly.pdbx_seq_one_letter_code
_entity_poly.pdbx_strand_id
1 'polypeptide(L)'
;MVSLKRPSTLLFIAFLVILANPALNDLLTNLFGRDGIVINIIQALPGGGFATSVVHALRGDRMHALQAAIAGFGTLSAVVLSGPVGGAVVAITVATVSTLIQQNEGIFKERSGSRFKREVHGMEKTPAALAGVALAPILPDEVFRLFKESHLNLDKAHAARHAMWSRNSERAGQLFLEALNEKIIQNANEISVAEGGRRGRIKRNARELSAESGGTKKLKSVEHGTYLHAHNSTVRMVHGSAGGNEQWYIEDWHGKVVFKARGASHKAGQFLSANLDGSVDMVEHHPHNARTVFWKPLKNKNGSWSFLSIHGSFLSAREDRTVTTVVRCLEWEEFELDWWHH
;
A
#
# COMPACT_ATOMS: atom_id res chain seq x y z
N MET A 1 -5.25 37.03 38.51
CA MET A 1 -4.47 35.91 37.94
C MET A 1 -5.24 35.34 36.75
N VAL A 2 -4.75 35.54 35.53
CA VAL A 2 -5.38 35.03 34.30
C VAL A 2 -4.74 33.67 33.96
N SER A 3 -5.56 32.63 33.88
CA SER A 3 -5.17 31.26 33.55
C SER A 3 -4.92 31.13 32.04
N LEU A 4 -3.66 30.95 31.63
CA LEU A 4 -3.31 30.62 30.24
C LEU A 4 -3.60 29.14 29.97
N LYS A 5 -4.76 28.86 29.36
CA LYS A 5 -5.09 27.54 28.82
C LYS A 5 -4.68 27.48 27.35
N ARG A 6 -3.62 26.72 27.07
CA ARG A 6 -3.20 26.07 25.79
C ARG A 6 -1.84 26.55 25.25
N PRO A 7 -0.76 25.76 25.47
CA PRO A 7 0.59 26.09 24.99
C PRO A 7 0.72 26.10 23.45
N SER A 8 -0.18 25.46 22.71
CA SER A 8 -0.16 25.43 21.23
C SER A 8 -0.50 26.77 20.57
N THR A 9 -1.33 27.60 21.20
CA THR A 9 -1.73 28.89 20.63
C THR A 9 -0.62 29.93 20.75
N LEU A 10 0.17 29.89 21.84
CA LEU A 10 1.36 30.73 22.01
C LEU A 10 2.46 30.37 21.02
N LEU A 11 2.66 29.07 20.75
CA LEU A 11 3.65 28.62 19.77
C LEU A 11 3.31 29.08 18.35
N PHE A 12 2.02 29.03 17.99
CA PHE A 12 1.55 29.47 16.68
C PHE A 12 1.60 31.00 16.51
N ILE A 13 1.30 31.76 17.57
CA ILE A 13 1.44 33.23 17.56
C ILE A 13 2.92 33.62 17.51
N ALA A 14 3.79 32.95 18.26
CA ALA A 14 5.24 33.15 18.19
C ALA A 14 5.77 32.87 16.77
N PHE A 15 5.30 31.80 16.12
CA PHE A 15 5.64 31.46 14.74
C PHE A 15 5.22 32.57 13.74
N LEU A 16 4.03 33.14 13.90
CA LEU A 16 3.55 34.25 13.06
C LEU A 16 4.28 35.57 13.31
N VAL A 17 4.66 35.86 14.56
CA VAL A 17 5.44 37.06 14.93
C VAL A 17 6.86 36.98 14.38
N ILE A 18 7.46 35.79 14.38
CA ILE A 18 8.80 35.54 13.83
C ILE A 18 8.83 35.67 12.30
N LEU A 19 7.78 35.20 11.60
CA LEU A 19 7.65 35.35 10.14
C LEU A 19 7.42 36.80 9.67
N ALA A 20 7.01 37.70 10.57
CA ALA A 20 6.71 39.09 10.23
C ALA A 20 7.89 40.06 10.42
N ASN A 21 9.01 39.61 11.03
CA ASN A 21 10.13 40.48 11.35
C ASN A 21 11.36 40.21 10.45
N PRO A 22 11.69 41.12 9.51
CA PRO A 22 12.79 40.93 8.56
C PRO A 22 14.18 40.90 9.22
N ALA A 23 14.34 41.41 10.45
CA ALA A 23 15.61 41.35 11.19
C ALA A 23 15.95 39.93 11.71
N LEU A 24 15.00 38.99 11.67
CA LEU A 24 15.21 37.60 12.10
C LEU A 24 15.50 36.64 10.94
N ASN A 25 15.56 37.12 9.70
CA ASN A 25 15.74 36.27 8.51
C ASN A 25 17.05 35.46 8.53
N ASP A 26 18.14 36.03 9.03
CA ASP A 26 19.45 35.36 9.10
C ASP A 26 19.53 34.33 10.24
N LEU A 27 18.71 34.50 11.27
CA LEU A 27 18.53 33.51 12.34
C LEU A 27 17.65 32.33 11.84
N LEU A 28 16.67 32.63 10.98
CA LEU A 28 15.71 31.68 10.41
C LEU A 28 16.33 30.76 9.35
N THR A 29 17.27 31.23 8.54
CA THR A 29 17.97 30.38 7.56
C THR A 29 18.80 29.29 8.24
N ASN A 30 19.32 29.53 9.45
CA ASN A 30 20.08 28.54 10.22
C ASN A 30 19.18 27.62 11.06
N LEU A 31 18.07 28.12 11.62
CA LEU A 31 17.12 27.30 12.40
C LEU A 31 16.13 26.48 11.54
N PHE A 32 15.84 26.94 10.32
CA PHE A 32 14.89 26.34 9.37
C PHE A 32 15.54 26.02 8.01
N GLY A 33 16.86 25.77 8.03
CA GLY A 33 17.61 25.20 6.91
C GLY A 33 17.07 23.82 6.53
N ARG A 34 17.60 23.24 5.45
CA ARG A 34 17.12 21.98 4.86
C ARG A 34 16.94 20.84 5.88
N ASP A 35 17.75 20.87 6.95
CA ASP A 35 17.73 19.92 8.08
C ASP A 35 17.58 20.63 9.45
N GLY A 36 17.00 21.82 9.47
CA GLY A 36 16.85 22.64 10.67
C GLY A 36 16.06 21.91 11.76
N ILE A 37 16.60 21.88 12.98
CA ILE A 37 16.05 21.18 14.15
C ILE A 37 14.56 21.48 14.35
N VAL A 38 14.11 22.69 14.02
CA VAL A 38 12.71 23.11 14.20
C VAL A 38 11.75 22.47 13.19
N ILE A 39 12.16 22.25 11.94
CA ILE A 39 11.31 21.59 10.92
C ILE A 39 11.06 20.14 11.31
N ASN A 40 12.09 19.45 11.80
CA ASN A 40 11.98 18.06 12.25
C ASN A 40 11.11 17.93 13.50
N ILE A 41 11.23 18.87 14.45
CA ILE A 41 10.36 18.91 15.64
C ILE A 41 8.91 19.18 15.25
N ILE A 42 8.65 20.12 14.32
CA ILE A 42 7.29 20.41 13.86
C ILE A 42 6.72 19.20 13.11
N GLN A 43 7.47 18.57 12.20
CA GLN A 43 7.02 17.36 11.49
C GLN A 43 6.62 16.21 12.42
N ALA A 44 7.29 16.09 13.57
CA ALA A 44 7.01 15.05 14.56
C ALA A 44 5.74 15.30 15.38
N LEU A 45 5.18 16.51 15.37
CA LEU A 45 3.93 16.82 16.08
C LEU A 45 2.72 16.36 15.27
N PRO A 46 1.63 15.90 15.92
CA PRO A 46 0.38 15.58 15.23
C PRO A 46 -0.12 16.76 14.40
N GLY A 47 -0.22 16.56 13.07
CA GLY A 47 -0.61 17.60 12.11
C GLY A 47 0.50 18.56 11.67
N GLY A 48 1.70 18.50 12.26
CA GLY A 48 2.80 19.39 11.89
C GLY A 48 3.37 19.12 10.49
N GLY A 49 3.23 17.89 9.98
CA GLY A 49 3.51 17.55 8.58
C GLY A 49 2.75 18.40 7.56
N PHE A 50 1.52 18.86 7.87
CA PHE A 50 0.75 19.76 7.00
C PHE A 50 1.32 21.18 6.94
N ALA A 51 1.77 21.71 8.07
CA ALA A 51 2.39 23.03 8.10
C ALA A 51 3.70 23.02 7.30
N THR A 52 4.50 21.96 7.47
CA THR A 52 5.77 21.83 6.76
C THR A 52 5.62 21.48 5.29
N SER A 53 4.56 20.77 4.87
CA SER A 53 4.31 20.47 3.45
C SER A 53 4.06 21.74 2.64
N VAL A 54 3.30 22.68 3.19
CA VAL A 54 3.06 24.00 2.57
C VAL A 54 4.37 24.79 2.49
N VAL A 55 5.21 24.76 3.52
CA VAL A 55 6.52 25.44 3.51
C VAL A 55 7.46 24.86 2.45
N HIS A 56 7.55 23.53 2.32
CA HIS A 56 8.35 22.89 1.28
C HIS A 56 7.79 23.16 -0.12
N ALA A 57 6.47 23.17 -0.29
CA ALA A 57 5.83 23.50 -1.57
C ALA A 57 6.08 24.95 -2.00
N LEU A 58 6.00 25.92 -1.07
CA LEU A 58 6.33 27.32 -1.33
C LEU A 58 7.80 27.54 -1.69
N ARG A 59 8.70 26.66 -1.25
CA ARG A 59 10.12 26.65 -1.61
C ARG A 59 10.42 25.88 -2.90
N GLY A 60 9.41 25.29 -3.55
CA GLY A 60 9.57 24.50 -4.77
C GLY A 60 10.11 23.08 -4.55
N ASP A 61 10.23 22.61 -3.30
CA ASP A 61 10.76 21.28 -2.97
C ASP A 61 9.62 20.26 -2.87
N ARG A 62 9.25 19.71 -4.04
CA ARG A 62 8.07 18.85 -4.21
C ARG A 62 8.17 17.53 -3.43
N MET A 63 9.36 16.95 -3.35
CA MET A 63 9.56 15.66 -2.68
C MET A 63 9.43 15.79 -1.17
N HIS A 64 9.99 16.86 -0.58
CA HIS A 64 9.85 17.11 0.86
C HIS A 64 8.45 17.59 1.22
N ALA A 65 7.77 18.33 0.33
CA ALA A 65 6.37 18.69 0.51
C ALA A 65 5.47 17.45 0.58
N LEU A 66 5.67 16.51 -0.34
CA LEU A 66 4.94 15.25 -0.36
C LEU A 66 5.24 14.38 0.86
N GLN A 67 6.51 14.20 1.21
CA GLN A 67 6.91 13.45 2.40
C GLN A 67 6.33 14.04 3.69
N ALA A 68 6.37 15.37 3.84
CA ALA A 68 5.79 16.06 4.98
C ALA A 68 4.25 15.92 5.03
N ALA A 69 3.57 15.98 3.87
CA ALA A 69 2.14 15.74 3.81
C ALA A 69 1.79 14.30 4.22
N ILE A 70 2.50 13.31 3.68
CA ILE A 70 2.34 11.89 4.05
C ILE A 70 2.57 11.69 5.55
N ALA A 71 3.60 12.30 6.13
CA ALA A 71 3.88 12.24 7.57
C ALA A 71 2.79 12.91 8.41
N GLY A 72 2.27 14.05 7.95
CA GLY A 72 1.13 14.75 8.56
C GLY A 72 -0.14 13.91 8.56
N PHE A 73 -0.40 13.19 7.46
CA PHE A 73 -1.52 12.25 7.37
C PHE A 73 -1.29 10.99 8.20
N GLY A 74 -0.09 10.42 8.21
CA GLY A 74 0.25 9.25 9.03
C GLY A 74 0.03 9.51 10.52
N THR A 75 0.43 10.69 11.02
CA THR A 75 0.22 11.10 12.41
C THR A 75 -1.26 11.35 12.73
N LEU A 76 -2.03 11.96 11.83
CA LEU A 76 -3.49 12.13 12.01
C LEU A 76 -4.26 10.80 11.94
N SER A 77 -3.83 9.87 11.09
CA SER A 77 -4.45 8.55 10.94
C SER A 77 -4.16 7.67 12.15
N ALA A 78 -2.96 7.75 12.71
CA ALA A 78 -2.60 7.07 13.95
C ALA A 78 -3.41 7.58 15.16
N VAL A 79 -3.83 8.85 15.15
CA VAL A 79 -4.61 9.46 16.23
C VAL A 79 -6.12 9.23 16.06
N VAL A 80 -6.64 9.13 14.83
CA VAL A 80 -8.09 9.13 14.58
C VAL A 80 -8.63 7.77 14.12
N LEU A 81 -7.84 6.93 13.43
CA LEU A 81 -8.34 5.71 12.77
C LEU A 81 -7.31 4.56 12.82
N SER A 82 -7.26 3.82 13.93
CA SER A 82 -6.47 2.58 14.03
C SER A 82 -7.13 1.44 13.22
N GLY A 83 -6.68 1.23 11.99
CA GLY A 83 -7.13 0.09 11.16
C GLY A 83 -6.89 0.26 9.66
N PRO A 84 -7.26 -0.75 8.84
CA PRO A 84 -7.09 -0.72 7.38
C PRO A 84 -7.82 0.45 6.68
N VAL A 85 -8.86 1.01 7.32
CA VAL A 85 -9.54 2.22 6.86
C VAL A 85 -8.62 3.45 6.92
N GLY A 86 -7.74 3.54 7.93
CA GLY A 86 -6.77 4.63 8.05
C GLY A 86 -5.79 4.68 6.89
N GLY A 87 -5.29 3.53 6.42
CA GLY A 87 -4.38 3.45 5.27
C GLY A 87 -5.02 3.92 3.96
N ALA A 88 -6.29 3.61 3.74
CA ALA A 88 -7.03 4.05 2.55
C ALA A 88 -7.28 5.56 2.54
N VAL A 89 -7.61 6.16 3.70
CA VAL A 89 -7.79 7.61 3.84
C VAL A 89 -6.49 8.38 3.56
N VAL A 90 -5.35 7.88 4.04
CA VAL A 90 -4.02 8.45 3.73
C VAL A 90 -3.77 8.42 2.22
N ALA A 91 -3.97 7.27 1.57
CA ALA A 91 -3.70 7.12 0.15
C ALA A 91 -4.58 8.05 -0.72
N ILE A 92 -5.88 8.16 -0.39
CA ILE A 92 -6.81 9.05 -1.10
C ILE A 92 -6.37 10.50 -0.92
N THR A 93 -6.03 10.92 0.30
CA THR A 93 -5.73 12.32 0.54
C THR A 93 -4.37 12.73 -0.03
N VAL A 94 -3.38 11.82 -0.04
CA VAL A 94 -2.11 12.01 -0.75
C VAL A 94 -2.33 12.14 -2.25
N ALA A 95 -3.24 11.34 -2.83
CA ALA A 95 -3.58 11.44 -4.25
C ALA A 95 -4.28 12.78 -4.57
N THR A 96 -5.23 13.22 -3.74
CA THR A 96 -5.96 14.49 -3.91
C THR A 96 -5.05 15.70 -3.74
N VAL A 97 -4.15 15.69 -2.75
CA VAL A 97 -3.17 16.78 -2.55
C VAL A 97 -2.18 16.82 -3.71
N SER A 98 -1.70 15.67 -4.19
CA SER A 98 -0.82 15.62 -5.38
C SER A 98 -1.50 16.18 -6.63
N THR A 99 -2.79 15.88 -6.86
CA THR A 99 -3.55 16.42 -8.01
C THR A 99 -3.79 17.92 -7.88
N LEU A 100 -4.14 18.40 -6.68
CA LEU A 100 -4.30 19.84 -6.41
C LEU A 100 -3.00 20.63 -6.59
N ILE A 101 -1.86 20.05 -6.22
CA ILE A 101 -0.53 20.64 -6.42
C ILE A 101 -0.20 20.68 -7.93
N GLN A 102 -0.47 19.61 -8.68
CA GLN A 102 -0.23 19.59 -10.12
C GLN A 102 -1.13 20.55 -10.90
N GLN A 103 -2.41 20.70 -10.53
CA GLN A 103 -3.36 21.55 -11.25
C GLN A 103 -3.15 23.06 -11.05
N ASN A 104 -2.46 23.46 -9.98
CA ASN A 104 -2.32 24.88 -9.60
C ASN A 104 -0.90 25.45 -9.80
N GLU A 105 -0.03 24.76 -10.55
CA GLU A 105 1.38 25.17 -10.81
C GLU A 105 1.54 26.60 -11.37
N GLY A 106 0.57 27.10 -12.14
CA GLY A 106 0.61 28.44 -12.73
C GLY A 106 0.23 29.57 -11.76
N ILE A 107 -0.71 29.32 -10.86
CA ILE A 107 -1.35 30.35 -10.01
C ILE A 107 -0.46 30.70 -8.81
N PHE A 108 0.27 29.72 -8.25
CA PHE A 108 1.17 29.94 -7.12
C PHE A 108 2.39 30.79 -7.47
N LYS A 109 2.82 30.79 -8.73
CA LYS A 109 3.94 31.63 -9.20
C LYS A 109 3.55 33.10 -9.39
N GLU A 110 2.26 33.41 -9.59
CA GLU A 110 1.82 34.74 -10.04
C GLU A 110 1.28 35.63 -8.91
N ARG A 111 0.96 35.10 -7.72
CA ARG A 111 0.21 35.85 -6.68
C ARG A 111 0.84 35.97 -5.30
N SER A 112 2.16 35.81 -5.16
CA SER A 112 2.89 36.14 -3.91
C SER A 112 3.09 37.66 -3.71
N GLY A 113 2.02 38.46 -3.78
CA GLY A 113 2.10 39.92 -3.65
C GLY A 113 0.92 40.54 -2.88
N SER A 114 1.26 41.30 -1.82
CA SER A 114 0.56 42.35 -1.04
C SER A 114 -0.94 42.25 -0.68
N ARG A 115 -1.79 41.53 -1.42
CA ARG A 115 -3.25 41.46 -1.23
C ARG A 115 -3.65 40.56 -0.04
N PHE A 116 -2.96 39.44 0.14
CA PHE A 116 -3.24 38.46 1.20
C PHE A 116 -3.03 39.02 2.62
N LYS A 117 -2.12 39.99 2.78
CA LYS A 117 -1.82 40.61 4.09
C LYS A 117 -2.97 41.46 4.64
N ARG A 118 -3.90 41.93 3.79
CA ARG A 118 -4.94 42.89 4.19
C ARG A 118 -6.22 42.22 4.72
N GLU A 119 -6.50 40.99 4.32
CA GLU A 119 -7.72 40.26 4.71
C GLU A 119 -7.58 39.49 6.04
N VAL A 120 -6.37 39.12 6.44
CA VAL A 120 -6.10 38.34 7.66
C VAL A 120 -6.18 39.18 8.95
N HIS A 121 -6.13 40.51 8.85
CA HIS A 121 -5.99 41.40 10.03
C HIS A 121 -7.31 41.67 10.78
N GLY A 122 -8.46 41.16 10.30
CA GLY A 122 -9.79 41.53 10.82
C GLY A 122 -10.70 40.40 11.29
N MET A 123 -10.26 39.14 11.36
CA MET A 123 -11.14 38.00 11.69
C MET A 123 -10.79 37.30 13.01
N GLU A 124 -11.83 36.82 13.70
CA GLU A 124 -11.71 35.97 14.88
C GLU A 124 -11.00 34.65 14.55
N LYS A 125 -10.04 34.29 15.42
CA LYS A 125 -9.04 33.25 15.20
C LYS A 125 -9.54 31.85 15.58
N THR A 126 -10.62 31.37 14.96
CA THR A 126 -10.95 29.94 15.05
C THR A 126 -10.23 29.16 13.95
N PRO A 127 -9.75 27.93 14.20
CA PRO A 127 -9.09 27.10 13.19
C PRO A 127 -9.95 26.85 11.95
N ALA A 128 -11.28 26.77 12.12
CA ALA A 128 -12.25 26.62 11.03
C ALA A 128 -12.35 27.89 10.16
N ALA A 129 -12.34 29.08 10.78
CA ALA A 129 -12.34 30.35 10.04
C ALA A 129 -11.03 30.53 9.23
N LEU A 130 -9.89 30.13 9.79
CA LEU A 130 -8.59 30.17 9.08
C LEU A 130 -8.53 29.19 7.90
N ALA A 131 -9.08 27.97 8.04
CA ALA A 131 -9.20 27.03 6.93
C ALA A 131 -10.15 27.53 5.83
N GLY A 132 -11.27 28.16 6.22
CA GLY A 132 -12.21 28.79 5.29
C GLY A 132 -11.59 29.98 4.53
N VAL A 133 -10.80 30.83 5.19
CA VAL A 133 -10.13 31.98 4.57
C VAL A 133 -8.95 31.57 3.68
N ALA A 134 -8.22 30.50 4.02
CA ALA A 134 -7.13 30.00 3.18
C ALA A 134 -7.64 29.35 1.88
N LEU A 135 -8.87 28.84 1.87
CA LEU A 135 -9.52 28.25 0.69
C LEU A 135 -10.42 29.23 -0.08
N ALA A 136 -10.84 30.33 0.55
CA ALA A 136 -11.68 31.37 -0.06
C ALA A 136 -11.17 32.01 -1.38
N PRO A 137 -9.85 32.16 -1.64
CA PRO A 137 -9.36 32.75 -2.88
C PRO A 137 -9.38 31.78 -4.07
N ILE A 138 -9.56 30.47 -3.82
CA ILE A 138 -9.84 29.49 -4.86
C ILE A 138 -11.32 29.71 -5.21
N LEU A 139 -11.58 30.24 -6.40
CA LEU A 139 -12.92 30.64 -6.87
C LEU A 139 -13.98 29.61 -6.41
N PRO A 140 -15.11 30.07 -5.82
CA PRO A 140 -16.22 29.19 -5.44
C PRO A 140 -16.62 28.25 -6.57
N ASP A 141 -16.51 28.68 -7.82
CA ASP A 141 -16.84 27.88 -9.00
C ASP A 141 -15.84 26.74 -9.29
N GLU A 142 -14.55 26.88 -8.96
CA GLU A 142 -13.57 25.80 -9.12
C GLU A 142 -13.77 24.71 -8.07
N VAL A 143 -14.02 25.11 -6.82
CA VAL A 143 -14.39 24.21 -5.73
C VAL A 143 -15.72 23.53 -6.06
N PHE A 144 -16.69 24.28 -6.57
CA PHE A 144 -17.99 23.73 -6.97
C PHE A 144 -17.89 22.80 -8.19
N ARG A 145 -16.98 23.07 -9.13
CA ARG A 145 -16.66 22.17 -10.24
C ARG A 145 -16.07 20.86 -9.70
N LEU A 146 -15.10 20.93 -8.81
CA LEU A 146 -14.53 19.75 -8.15
C LEU A 146 -15.60 18.96 -7.37
N PHE A 147 -16.58 19.63 -6.76
CA PHE A 147 -17.75 18.97 -6.16
C PHE A 147 -18.61 18.22 -7.17
N LYS A 148 -18.88 18.85 -8.31
CA LYS A 148 -19.70 18.29 -9.38
C LYS A 148 -19.01 17.10 -10.04
N GLU A 149 -17.70 17.17 -10.21
CA GLU A 149 -16.86 16.10 -10.80
C GLU A 149 -16.61 14.94 -9.84
N SER A 150 -16.62 15.17 -8.52
CA SER A 150 -16.37 14.13 -7.50
C SER A 150 -17.61 13.29 -7.14
N HIS A 151 -18.76 13.52 -7.79
CA HIS A 151 -20.04 12.87 -7.47
C HIS A 151 -20.34 12.93 -5.96
N LEU A 152 -20.04 14.07 -5.33
CA LEU A 152 -20.44 14.35 -3.95
C LEU A 152 -21.96 14.60 -3.89
N ASN A 153 -22.55 14.45 -2.71
CA ASN A 153 -23.98 14.70 -2.51
C ASN A 153 -24.31 16.13 -2.96
N LEU A 154 -25.02 16.25 -4.07
CA LEU A 154 -25.26 17.50 -4.78
C LEU A 154 -26.02 18.49 -3.89
N ASP A 155 -26.94 18.00 -3.06
CA ASP A 155 -27.75 18.82 -2.16
C ASP A 155 -26.90 19.49 -1.09
N LYS A 156 -25.91 18.76 -0.54
CA LYS A 156 -24.96 19.32 0.43
C LYS A 156 -23.98 20.30 -0.21
N ALA A 157 -23.55 20.03 -1.44
CA ALA A 157 -22.74 20.97 -2.21
C ALA A 157 -23.51 22.28 -2.43
N HIS A 158 -24.76 22.22 -2.91
CA HIS A 158 -25.63 23.37 -3.09
C HIS A 158 -25.88 24.12 -1.78
N ALA A 159 -26.10 23.42 -0.66
CA ALA A 159 -26.26 24.03 0.66
C ALA A 159 -24.98 24.73 1.14
N ALA A 160 -23.80 24.13 0.91
CA ALA A 160 -22.52 24.74 1.24
C ALA A 160 -22.27 26.02 0.40
N ARG A 161 -22.61 26.01 -0.89
CA ARG A 161 -22.56 27.20 -1.76
C ARG A 161 -23.49 28.30 -1.25
N HIS A 162 -24.73 27.96 -0.90
CA HIS A 162 -25.66 28.94 -0.33
C HIS A 162 -25.16 29.54 0.98
N ALA A 163 -24.62 28.70 1.89
CA ALA A 163 -24.04 29.16 3.15
C ALA A 163 -22.84 30.11 2.91
N MET A 164 -21.99 29.80 1.94
CA MET A 164 -20.84 30.62 1.56
C MET A 164 -21.28 32.01 1.05
N TRP A 165 -22.33 32.07 0.23
CA TRP A 165 -22.89 33.35 -0.26
C TRP A 165 -23.59 34.16 0.83
N SER A 166 -24.13 33.50 1.86
CA SER A 166 -24.71 34.16 3.04
C SER A 166 -23.68 34.68 4.06
N ARG A 167 -22.37 34.65 3.73
CA ARG A 167 -21.24 34.92 4.63
C ARG A 167 -21.21 34.04 5.88
N ASN A 168 -21.88 32.88 5.85
CA ASN A 168 -21.82 31.89 6.92
C ASN A 168 -20.73 30.84 6.59
N SER A 169 -19.48 31.27 6.68
CA SER A 169 -18.31 30.46 6.34
C SER A 169 -18.16 29.22 7.23
N GLU A 170 -18.57 29.30 8.49
CA GLU A 170 -18.54 28.17 9.43
C GLU A 170 -19.51 27.05 9.00
N ARG A 171 -20.76 27.40 8.69
CA ARG A 171 -21.75 26.42 8.20
C ARG A 171 -21.36 25.84 6.84
N ALA A 172 -20.78 26.65 5.95
CA ALA A 172 -20.26 26.16 4.68
C ALA A 172 -19.13 25.14 4.87
N GLY A 173 -18.21 25.41 5.80
CA GLY A 173 -17.12 24.50 6.17
C GLY A 173 -17.62 23.18 6.79
N GLN A 174 -18.63 23.23 7.66
CA GLN A 174 -19.24 22.01 8.23
C GLN A 174 -19.89 21.14 7.15
N LEU A 175 -20.72 21.73 6.29
CA LEU A 175 -21.38 21.00 5.20
C LEU A 175 -20.38 20.38 4.21
N PHE A 176 -19.26 21.07 3.98
CA PHE A 176 -18.15 20.56 3.18
C PHE A 176 -17.53 19.31 3.81
N LEU A 177 -17.17 19.38 5.10
CA LEU A 177 -16.57 18.26 5.82
C LEU A 177 -17.50 17.06 5.93
N GLU A 178 -18.80 17.29 6.13
CA GLU A 178 -19.81 16.23 6.14
C GLU A 178 -19.91 15.51 4.79
N ALA A 179 -19.95 16.27 3.68
CA ALA A 179 -20.01 15.70 2.34
C ALA A 179 -18.74 14.88 2.03
N LEU A 180 -17.57 15.38 2.44
CA LEU A 180 -16.30 14.66 2.31
C LEU A 180 -16.29 13.35 3.12
N ASN A 181 -16.75 13.40 4.37
CA ASN A 181 -16.79 12.22 5.24
C ASN A 181 -17.72 11.13 4.67
N GLU A 182 -18.91 11.52 4.17
CA GLU A 182 -19.83 10.59 3.51
C GLU A 182 -19.20 9.91 2.29
N LYS A 183 -18.46 10.67 1.47
CA LYS A 183 -17.78 10.11 0.29
C LYS A 183 -16.65 9.17 0.68
N ILE A 184 -15.88 9.50 1.71
CA ILE A 184 -14.84 8.62 2.24
C ILE A 184 -15.45 7.30 2.70
N ILE A 185 -16.54 7.34 3.46
CA ILE A 185 -17.25 6.15 3.93
C ILE A 185 -17.81 5.34 2.76
N GLN A 186 -18.43 6.00 1.77
CA GLN A 186 -18.94 5.35 0.58
C GLN A 186 -17.83 4.63 -0.20
N ASN A 187 -16.72 5.32 -0.50
CA ASN A 187 -15.59 4.73 -1.21
C ASN A 187 -14.98 3.55 -0.43
N ALA A 188 -14.87 3.68 0.90
CA ALA A 188 -14.38 2.58 1.75
C ALA A 188 -15.29 1.34 1.67
N ASN A 189 -16.61 1.54 1.64
CA ASN A 189 -17.57 0.45 1.48
C ASN A 189 -17.49 -0.19 0.08
N GLU A 190 -17.38 0.60 -0.97
CA GLU A 190 -17.22 0.10 -2.35
C GLU A 190 -15.94 -0.72 -2.51
N ILE A 191 -14.83 -0.26 -1.95
CA ILE A 191 -13.56 -1.00 -1.93
C ILE A 191 -13.71 -2.31 -1.14
N SER A 192 -14.35 -2.28 0.04
CA SER A 192 -14.58 -3.47 0.85
C SER A 192 -15.41 -4.54 0.12
N VAL A 193 -16.49 -4.13 -0.56
CA VAL A 193 -17.35 -5.03 -1.36
C VAL A 193 -16.57 -5.59 -2.56
N ALA A 194 -15.83 -4.74 -3.27
CA ALA A 194 -15.00 -5.18 -4.40
C ALA A 194 -13.89 -6.14 -3.96
N GLU A 195 -13.24 -5.88 -2.83
CA GLU A 195 -12.23 -6.77 -2.24
C GLU A 195 -12.82 -8.11 -1.79
N GLY A 196 -14.01 -8.10 -1.19
CA GLY A 196 -14.73 -9.33 -0.81
C GLY A 196 -14.98 -10.23 -2.02
N GLY A 197 -15.48 -9.66 -3.11
CA GLY A 197 -15.67 -10.36 -4.39
C GLY A 197 -14.35 -10.89 -4.97
N ARG A 198 -13.30 -10.08 -4.96
CA ARG A 198 -11.96 -10.45 -5.45
C ARG A 198 -11.35 -11.59 -4.63
N ARG A 199 -11.42 -11.53 -3.30
CA ARG A 199 -10.94 -12.60 -2.39
C ARG A 199 -11.70 -13.91 -2.62
N GLY A 200 -13.01 -13.84 -2.81
CA GLY A 200 -13.83 -15.02 -3.12
C GLY A 200 -13.43 -15.70 -4.43
N ARG A 201 -13.18 -14.92 -5.48
CA ARG A 201 -12.66 -15.44 -6.77
C ARG A 201 -11.27 -16.05 -6.62
N ILE A 202 -10.35 -15.37 -5.94
CA ILE A 202 -8.99 -15.88 -5.71
C ILE A 202 -9.02 -17.23 -4.97
N LYS A 203 -9.87 -17.37 -3.95
CA LYS A 203 -10.00 -18.64 -3.22
C LYS A 203 -10.53 -19.78 -4.09
N ARG A 204 -11.52 -19.52 -4.96
CA ARG A 204 -12.04 -20.53 -5.89
C ARG A 204 -10.98 -20.95 -6.92
N ASN A 205 -10.34 -19.98 -7.55
CA ASN A 205 -9.27 -20.24 -8.51
C ASN A 205 -8.12 -21.03 -7.88
N ALA A 206 -7.74 -20.73 -6.63
CA ALA A 206 -6.70 -21.49 -5.94
C ALA A 206 -7.09 -22.97 -5.76
N ARG A 207 -8.35 -23.26 -5.38
CA ARG A 207 -8.84 -24.64 -5.25
C ARG A 207 -8.88 -25.37 -6.59
N GLU A 208 -9.36 -24.70 -7.64
CA GLU A 208 -9.40 -25.26 -8.99
C GLU A 208 -7.99 -25.60 -9.49
N LEU A 209 -7.03 -24.68 -9.34
CA LEU A 209 -5.63 -24.91 -9.71
C LEU A 209 -4.99 -26.05 -8.92
N SER A 210 -5.29 -26.12 -7.62
CA SER A 210 -4.79 -27.17 -6.75
C SER A 210 -5.32 -28.54 -7.14
N ALA A 211 -6.64 -28.65 -7.36
CA ALA A 211 -7.27 -29.86 -7.85
C ALA A 211 -6.75 -30.27 -9.24
N GLU A 212 -6.55 -29.31 -10.14
CA GLU A 212 -6.03 -29.56 -11.48
C GLU A 212 -4.57 -30.05 -11.47
N SER A 213 -3.72 -29.51 -10.59
CA SER A 213 -2.34 -29.96 -10.43
C SER A 213 -2.21 -31.32 -9.72
N GLY A 214 -3.29 -31.81 -9.11
CA GLY A 214 -3.31 -33.02 -8.30
C GLY A 214 -3.17 -34.34 -9.08
N GLY A 215 -2.96 -35.43 -8.32
CA GLY A 215 -2.90 -36.79 -8.84
C GLY A 215 -1.48 -37.36 -8.92
N THR A 216 -1.33 -38.51 -9.60
CA THR A 216 -0.03 -39.16 -9.80
C THR A 216 0.66 -38.58 -11.02
N LYS A 217 1.73 -37.82 -10.79
CA LYS A 217 2.38 -36.99 -11.80
C LYS A 217 3.90 -37.15 -11.80
N LYS A 218 4.50 -36.73 -12.90
CA LYS A 218 5.92 -36.42 -13.00
C LYS A 218 6.07 -34.91 -13.14
N LEU A 219 7.08 -34.35 -12.49
CA LEU A 219 7.43 -32.94 -12.62
C LEU A 219 8.65 -32.85 -13.52
N LYS A 220 8.48 -32.28 -14.70
CA LYS A 220 9.54 -32.09 -15.68
C LYS A 220 9.84 -30.61 -15.82
N SER A 221 11.09 -30.19 -15.63
CA SER A 221 11.52 -28.82 -15.88
C SER A 221 11.29 -28.48 -17.36
N VAL A 222 10.58 -27.39 -17.63
CA VAL A 222 10.30 -26.93 -19.00
C VAL A 222 11.61 -26.63 -19.73
N GLU A 223 12.50 -25.88 -19.07
CA GLU A 223 13.77 -25.44 -19.65
C GLU A 223 14.75 -26.60 -19.90
N HIS A 224 14.96 -27.44 -18.89
CA HIS A 224 16.03 -28.44 -18.94
C HIS A 224 15.56 -29.82 -19.36
N GLY A 225 14.26 -30.06 -19.47
CA GLY A 225 13.70 -31.38 -19.79
C GLY A 225 14.03 -32.47 -18.76
N THR A 226 14.48 -32.08 -17.56
CA THR A 226 14.87 -32.98 -16.47
C THR A 226 13.69 -33.22 -15.52
N TYR A 227 13.70 -34.35 -14.82
CA TYR A 227 12.62 -34.74 -13.89
C TYR A 227 13.02 -34.56 -12.44
N LEU A 228 12.08 -34.13 -11.62
CA LEU A 228 12.23 -34.05 -10.16
C LEU A 228 12.32 -35.46 -9.57
N HIS A 229 13.43 -35.77 -8.93
CA HIS A 229 13.77 -37.11 -8.45
C HIS A 229 14.01 -37.12 -6.94
N ALA A 230 13.27 -37.98 -6.21
CA ALA A 230 13.49 -38.21 -4.79
C ALA A 230 14.53 -39.32 -4.57
N HIS A 231 15.55 -39.06 -3.73
CA HIS A 231 16.59 -40.04 -3.41
C HIS A 231 17.15 -39.87 -2.01
N ASN A 232 17.06 -40.90 -1.16
CA ASN A 232 17.71 -40.94 0.15
C ASN A 232 17.44 -39.71 1.06
N SER A 233 16.23 -39.14 1.00
CA SER A 233 15.81 -37.89 1.66
C SER A 233 16.27 -36.57 1.02
N THR A 234 16.97 -36.62 -0.11
CA THR A 234 17.26 -35.44 -0.92
C THR A 234 16.44 -35.42 -2.18
N VAL A 235 16.39 -34.26 -2.83
CA VAL A 235 15.76 -34.08 -4.13
C VAL A 235 16.76 -33.49 -5.11
N ARG A 236 16.73 -33.98 -6.34
CA ARG A 236 17.58 -33.49 -7.43
C ARG A 236 16.86 -33.60 -8.76
N MET A 237 17.41 -32.97 -9.79
CA MET A 237 16.94 -33.14 -11.16
C MET A 237 17.71 -34.28 -11.86
N VAL A 238 17.03 -35.09 -12.66
CA VAL A 238 17.65 -36.18 -13.43
C VAL A 238 17.23 -36.17 -14.89
N HIS A 239 18.15 -36.58 -15.76
CA HIS A 239 17.89 -36.74 -17.20
C HIS A 239 17.35 -38.15 -17.50
N GLY A 240 16.68 -38.28 -18.65
CA GLY A 240 16.26 -39.57 -19.21
C GLY A 240 14.82 -39.93 -18.88
N SER A 241 14.50 -41.22 -18.96
CA SER A 241 13.16 -41.71 -18.71
C SER A 241 12.85 -41.72 -17.22
N ALA A 242 11.80 -41.01 -16.82
CA ALA A 242 11.32 -41.00 -15.45
C ALA A 242 10.86 -42.41 -15.01
N GLY A 243 11.61 -42.99 -14.07
CA GLY A 243 11.33 -44.25 -13.41
C GLY A 243 10.40 -44.09 -12.22
N GLY A 244 10.59 -44.92 -11.18
CA GLY A 244 9.74 -44.92 -9.98
C GLY A 244 9.97 -43.74 -9.04
N ASN A 245 11.20 -43.21 -8.98
CA ASN A 245 11.59 -42.17 -8.01
C ASN A 245 11.26 -40.75 -8.49
N GLU A 246 10.90 -40.61 -9.76
CA GLU A 246 10.43 -39.38 -10.40
C GLU A 246 8.89 -39.26 -10.34
N GLN A 247 8.23 -40.19 -9.65
CA GLN A 247 6.77 -40.22 -9.49
C GLN A 247 6.37 -39.59 -8.17
N TRP A 248 5.41 -38.68 -8.27
CA TRP A 248 4.90 -37.91 -7.16
C TRP A 248 3.39 -38.05 -7.07
N TYR A 249 2.90 -38.23 -5.85
CA TYR A 249 1.49 -37.98 -5.54
C TYR A 249 1.37 -36.51 -5.16
N ILE A 250 0.66 -35.76 -5.99
CA ILE A 250 0.32 -34.36 -5.72
C ILE A 250 -1.06 -34.35 -5.07
N GLU A 251 -1.10 -34.15 -3.76
CA GLU A 251 -2.35 -34.15 -3.00
C GLU A 251 -2.91 -32.72 -2.91
N ASP A 252 -4.21 -32.51 -3.17
CA ASP A 252 -4.88 -31.23 -2.96
C ASP A 252 -5.22 -31.02 -1.48
N TRP A 253 -4.83 -29.85 -0.97
CA TRP A 253 -5.04 -29.37 0.39
C TRP A 253 -5.74 -28.00 0.38
N HIS A 254 -6.90 -27.94 -0.27
CA HIS A 254 -7.81 -26.79 -0.29
C HIS A 254 -7.20 -25.50 -0.89
N GLY A 255 -6.55 -25.64 -2.04
CA GLY A 255 -5.91 -24.51 -2.73
C GLY A 255 -4.40 -24.41 -2.52
N LYS A 256 -3.82 -25.46 -1.94
CA LYS A 256 -2.38 -25.73 -1.85
C LYS A 256 -2.19 -27.20 -2.15
N VAL A 257 -0.98 -27.59 -2.53
CA VAL A 257 -0.60 -28.98 -2.74
C VAL A 257 0.57 -29.38 -1.85
N VAL A 258 0.71 -30.69 -1.66
CA VAL A 258 1.93 -31.31 -1.13
C VAL A 258 2.40 -32.34 -2.14
N PHE A 259 3.72 -32.48 -2.27
CA PHE A 259 4.33 -33.49 -3.14
C PHE A 259 4.82 -34.64 -2.30
N LYS A 260 4.18 -35.80 -2.42
CA LYS A 260 4.54 -37.01 -1.71
C LYS A 260 5.25 -37.97 -2.64
N ALA A 261 6.50 -38.31 -2.32
CA ALA A 261 7.29 -39.23 -3.13
C ALA A 261 6.65 -40.62 -3.14
N ARG A 262 6.47 -41.18 -4.34
CA ARG A 262 5.95 -42.52 -4.52
C ARG A 262 7.02 -43.61 -4.47
N GLY A 263 8.27 -43.25 -4.80
CA GLY A 263 9.34 -44.14 -5.23
C GLY A 263 9.56 -45.41 -4.41
N ALA A 264 10.14 -46.42 -5.07
CA ALA A 264 10.33 -47.79 -4.57
C ALA A 264 11.40 -47.93 -3.46
N SER A 265 12.03 -46.83 -3.04
CA SER A 265 13.00 -46.85 -1.95
C SER A 265 12.31 -46.98 -0.59
N HIS A 266 13.08 -47.30 0.45
CA HIS A 266 12.63 -47.39 1.87
C HIS A 266 12.03 -46.09 2.45
N LYS A 267 11.84 -45.06 1.63
CA LYS A 267 11.40 -43.71 1.98
C LYS A 267 10.17 -43.26 1.19
N ALA A 268 9.40 -44.20 0.64
CA ALA A 268 8.08 -43.92 0.08
C ALA A 268 7.21 -43.16 1.09
N GLY A 269 6.50 -42.14 0.63
CA GLY A 269 5.61 -41.35 1.47
C GLY A 269 6.22 -40.11 2.15
N GLN A 270 7.51 -39.82 1.93
CA GLN A 270 8.10 -38.54 2.32
C GLN A 270 7.56 -37.38 1.47
N PHE A 271 7.58 -36.17 2.02
CA PHE A 271 7.05 -34.96 1.41
C PHE A 271 8.15 -33.96 1.03
N LEU A 272 7.99 -33.28 -0.11
CA LEU A 272 8.86 -32.18 -0.53
C LEU A 272 8.65 -30.95 0.36
N SER A 273 9.71 -30.47 1.01
CA SER A 273 9.70 -29.36 1.96
C SER A 273 10.62 -28.23 1.49
N ALA A 274 10.13 -26.99 1.55
CA ALA A 274 10.95 -25.80 1.37
C ALA A 274 11.41 -25.24 2.71
N ASN A 275 12.70 -25.02 2.88
CA ASN A 275 13.27 -24.39 4.07
C ASN A 275 13.40 -22.86 3.88
N LEU A 276 13.56 -22.15 5.00
CA LEU A 276 13.67 -20.68 5.00
C LEU A 276 14.96 -20.17 4.31
N ASP A 277 16.02 -20.97 4.33
CA ASP A 277 17.30 -20.67 3.67
C ASP A 277 17.29 -20.92 2.16
N GLY A 278 16.16 -21.40 1.63
CA GLY A 278 15.95 -21.68 0.22
C GLY A 278 16.29 -23.11 -0.20
N SER A 279 16.83 -23.94 0.69
CA SER A 279 17.04 -25.37 0.43
C SER A 279 15.71 -26.13 0.32
N VAL A 280 15.75 -27.27 -0.38
CA VAL A 280 14.59 -28.14 -0.61
C VAL A 280 14.97 -29.58 -0.26
N ASP A 281 14.25 -30.16 0.70
CA ASP A 281 14.52 -31.50 1.24
C ASP A 281 13.26 -32.38 1.23
N MET A 282 13.44 -33.66 1.56
CA MET A 282 12.33 -34.57 1.84
C MET A 282 12.16 -34.78 3.33
N VAL A 283 10.93 -34.64 3.82
CA VAL A 283 10.60 -34.84 5.24
C VAL A 283 9.52 -35.90 5.44
N GLU A 284 9.58 -36.64 6.55
CA GLU A 284 8.58 -37.67 6.91
C GLU A 284 7.34 -37.09 7.61
N HIS A 285 7.37 -35.80 7.93
CA HIS A 285 6.29 -35.18 8.67
C HIS A 285 5.03 -35.05 7.82
N HIS A 286 3.91 -35.54 8.38
CA HIS A 286 2.59 -35.34 7.81
C HIS A 286 2.29 -33.83 7.62
N PRO A 287 1.52 -33.42 6.58
CA PRO A 287 1.22 -32.00 6.31
C PRO A 287 0.57 -31.23 7.47
N HIS A 288 -0.09 -31.94 8.40
CA HIS A 288 -0.62 -31.33 9.63
C HIS A 288 0.47 -30.83 10.59
N ASN A 289 1.67 -31.42 10.55
CA ASN A 289 2.75 -31.16 11.49
C ASN A 289 3.85 -30.27 10.89
N ALA A 290 4.00 -30.24 9.56
CA ALA A 290 5.02 -29.45 8.88
C ALA A 290 4.41 -28.52 7.82
N ARG A 291 4.39 -27.22 8.09
CA ARG A 291 3.85 -26.24 7.11
C ARG A 291 4.75 -26.05 5.90
N THR A 292 6.04 -26.38 6.03
CA THR A 292 7.06 -26.23 4.98
C THR A 292 6.83 -27.13 3.77
N VAL A 293 5.96 -28.15 3.89
CA VAL A 293 5.62 -29.05 2.78
C VAL A 293 4.53 -28.51 1.86
N PHE A 294 3.92 -27.38 2.19
CA PHE A 294 2.85 -26.80 1.38
C PHE A 294 3.39 -25.92 0.27
N TRP A 295 2.84 -26.14 -0.92
CA TRP A 295 3.13 -25.38 -2.12
C TRP A 295 1.84 -24.80 -2.68
N LYS A 296 1.88 -23.57 -3.18
CA LYS A 296 0.77 -22.96 -3.89
C LYS A 296 1.01 -23.13 -5.39
N PRO A 297 0.19 -23.94 -6.09
CA PRO A 297 0.33 -24.11 -7.51
C PRO A 297 -0.16 -22.85 -8.24
N LEU A 298 0.57 -22.49 -9.30
CA LEU A 298 0.30 -21.36 -10.16
C LEU A 298 0.42 -21.86 -11.60
N LYS A 299 -0.61 -21.62 -12.41
CA LYS A 299 -0.61 -22.02 -13.81
C LYS A 299 -0.17 -20.83 -14.68
N ASN A 300 0.86 -21.04 -15.48
CA ASN A 300 1.45 -20.02 -16.32
C ASN A 300 0.66 -19.87 -17.63
N LYS A 301 0.95 -18.80 -18.38
CA LYS A 301 0.22 -18.49 -19.63
C LYS A 301 0.41 -19.56 -20.71
N ASN A 302 1.58 -20.20 -20.74
CA ASN A 302 1.90 -21.31 -21.64
C ASN A 302 1.33 -22.66 -21.17
N GLY A 303 0.61 -22.70 -20.04
CA GLY A 303 0.03 -23.91 -19.48
C GLY A 303 0.96 -24.71 -18.56
N SER A 304 2.23 -24.30 -18.42
CA SER A 304 3.16 -24.86 -17.44
C SER A 304 2.75 -24.47 -16.01
N TRP A 305 3.44 -25.04 -15.03
CA TRP A 305 3.17 -24.85 -13.61
C TRP A 305 4.38 -24.30 -12.86
N SER A 306 4.11 -23.40 -11.93
CA SER A 306 5.09 -22.95 -10.94
C SER A 306 4.55 -23.17 -9.54
N PHE A 307 5.43 -23.45 -8.58
CA PHE A 307 5.05 -23.84 -7.23
C PHE A 307 5.68 -22.90 -6.21
N LEU A 308 4.84 -22.09 -5.56
CA LEU A 308 5.26 -21.10 -4.58
C LEU A 308 5.23 -21.69 -3.16
N SER A 309 6.37 -21.67 -2.47
CA SER A 309 6.49 -22.12 -1.08
C SER A 309 5.73 -21.21 -0.10
N ILE A 310 5.59 -21.65 1.15
CA ILE A 310 5.08 -20.79 2.23
C ILE A 310 5.97 -19.59 2.55
N HIS A 311 7.23 -19.62 2.11
CA HIS A 311 8.22 -18.57 2.33
C HIS A 311 8.22 -17.50 1.22
N GLY A 312 7.34 -17.64 0.21
CA GLY A 312 7.25 -16.69 -0.89
C GLY A 312 8.32 -16.88 -1.97
N SER A 313 8.97 -18.06 -2.00
CA SER A 313 9.95 -18.46 -3.02
C SER A 313 9.41 -19.61 -3.88
N PHE A 314 9.77 -19.64 -5.16
CA PHE A 314 9.35 -20.64 -6.14
C PHE A 314 10.29 -21.84 -6.16
N LEU A 315 9.76 -23.04 -6.33
CA LEU A 315 10.56 -24.24 -6.62
C LEU A 315 11.34 -24.04 -7.93
N SER A 316 12.65 -24.28 -7.89
CA SER A 316 13.56 -24.07 -9.01
C SER A 316 14.33 -25.35 -9.34
N ALA A 317 14.37 -25.69 -10.62
CA ALA A 317 15.17 -26.77 -11.16
C ALA A 317 16.39 -26.18 -11.87
N ARG A 318 17.56 -26.22 -11.23
CA ARG A 318 18.77 -25.59 -11.77
C ARG A 318 19.49 -26.50 -12.77
N GLU A 319 20.26 -25.88 -13.66
CA GLU A 319 21.08 -26.57 -14.67
C GLU A 319 22.10 -27.53 -14.05
N ASP A 320 22.67 -27.18 -12.89
CA ASP A 320 23.58 -28.04 -12.11
C ASP A 320 22.89 -29.25 -11.45
N ARG A 321 21.58 -29.41 -11.70
CA ARG A 321 20.67 -30.44 -11.21
C ARG A 321 20.31 -30.32 -9.74
N THR A 322 20.68 -29.22 -9.10
CA THR A 322 20.21 -28.92 -7.75
C THR A 322 18.76 -28.44 -7.79
N VAL A 323 18.06 -28.67 -6.69
CA VAL A 323 16.69 -28.20 -6.48
C VAL A 323 16.71 -27.27 -5.29
N THR A 324 16.29 -26.03 -5.52
CA THR A 324 16.26 -24.97 -4.51
C THR A 324 14.97 -24.19 -4.63
N THR A 325 14.82 -23.13 -3.85
CA THR A 325 13.79 -22.12 -4.10
C THR A 325 14.39 -20.75 -4.40
N VAL A 326 13.69 -19.95 -5.22
CA VAL A 326 14.14 -18.60 -5.63
C VAL A 326 13.00 -17.59 -5.50
N VAL A 327 13.32 -16.31 -5.26
CA VAL A 327 12.29 -15.27 -5.04
C VAL A 327 11.59 -14.86 -6.33
N ARG A 328 12.27 -14.96 -7.48
CA ARG A 328 11.73 -14.56 -8.78
C ARG A 328 11.37 -15.79 -9.58
N CYS A 329 10.15 -15.83 -10.10
CA CYS A 329 9.74 -16.86 -11.06
C CYS A 329 10.26 -16.47 -12.44
N LEU A 330 11.23 -17.23 -12.94
CA LEU A 330 11.72 -17.20 -14.32
C LEU A 330 11.33 -18.53 -14.99
N GLU A 331 11.83 -18.76 -16.20
CA GLU A 331 11.54 -19.95 -17.00
C GLU A 331 12.02 -21.26 -16.32
N TRP A 332 13.01 -21.17 -15.42
CA TRP A 332 13.60 -22.31 -14.70
C TRP A 332 12.72 -22.81 -13.53
N GLU A 333 11.72 -22.01 -13.16
CA GLU A 333 10.73 -22.31 -12.12
C GLU A 333 9.40 -22.80 -12.74
N GLU A 334 9.44 -23.19 -14.01
CA GLU A 334 8.31 -23.74 -14.75
C GLU A 334 8.46 -25.25 -14.95
N PHE A 335 7.35 -25.96 -14.72
CA PHE A 335 7.27 -27.41 -14.79
C PHE A 335 6.10 -27.87 -15.65
N GLU A 336 6.33 -28.90 -16.47
CA GLU A 336 5.28 -29.71 -17.10
C GLU A 336 4.84 -30.80 -16.12
N LEU A 337 3.52 -31.06 -16.06
CA LEU A 337 2.91 -32.07 -15.20
C LEU A 337 2.38 -33.25 -16.02
N ASP A 338 3.27 -34.20 -16.29
CA ASP A 338 2.92 -35.38 -17.07
C ASP A 338 2.17 -36.41 -16.23
N TRP A 339 1.08 -36.93 -16.79
CA TRP A 339 0.37 -38.06 -16.19
C TRP A 339 1.24 -39.31 -16.22
N TRP A 340 1.25 -40.04 -15.10
CA TRP A 340 1.80 -41.38 -15.07
C TRP A 340 0.69 -42.40 -15.33
N HIS A 341 0.74 -43.04 -16.50
CA HIS A 341 -0.10 -44.19 -16.83
C HIS A 341 0.67 -45.48 -16.52
N HIS A 342 0.01 -46.41 -15.83
CA HIS A 342 0.56 -47.70 -15.45
C HIS A 342 0.61 -48.69 -16.60
#